data_AF-A0A966M9J6-F1
#
_entry.id   AF-A0A966M9J6-F1
#
_cell.length_a   1.000
_cell.length_b   1.000
_cell.length_c   1.000
_cell.angle_alpha   90.00
_cell.angle_beta   90.00
_cell.angle_gamma   90.00
#
_symmetry.space_group_name_H-M   'P 1'
#
loop_
_entity.id
_entity.type
_entity.pdbx_description
1 polymer ?
#
loop_
_entity_poly.entity_id
_entity_poly.type
_entity_poly.pdbx_seq_one_letter_code
_entity_poly.pdbx_strand_id
1 'polypeptide(L)'
;MLVADAQCVIPTKDLQADIPFFTKILNMRMDTIYPADDPRVAVFSGHGISICIDKDAQIGPAQINLLVEDIKQIANGETELKAPNGTQFKFIEKNPPLILPETQHQFVVRRLIDQAPWIIGRAGMHYRDLIPNRLGGSIIASHIRIPDGGPVPDTVHYHTVGFQLIFCYKGWVDLVYEDQGEPFRLFAGNCVIQPPEIRHKVLYASDNIEVIEIGVPAEHVTTIDHNMELPTKEFNPEREYSGQKFVHNKADEAEWTDFRIPGFICRDTTIAKNTKNVAGVQVIRPNGKTIKPTKHDCDILFNFVMEGKMTLAADGQSTNKLTAGDAFVIPPNLMTEYSNISKDLELLEVSLPGVFKTNY
;
A
#
# COMPACT_ATOMS: atom_id res chain seq x y z
N MET A 1 -27.66 9.96 -21.38
CA MET A 1 -28.32 8.69 -21.74
C MET A 1 -27.18 7.69 -21.94
N LEU A 2 -27.03 6.69 -21.07
CA LEU A 2 -25.95 5.71 -21.20
C LEU A 2 -26.23 4.86 -22.44
N VAL A 3 -25.52 5.14 -23.53
CA VAL A 3 -25.48 4.27 -24.70
C VAL A 3 -24.53 3.14 -24.36
N ALA A 4 -25.00 1.90 -24.39
CA ALA A 4 -24.15 0.75 -24.18
C ALA A 4 -23.52 0.34 -25.50
N ASP A 5 -22.20 0.49 -25.62
CA ASP A 5 -21.45 0.18 -26.85
C ASP A 5 -21.03 -1.31 -26.94
N ALA A 6 -21.45 -2.15 -25.98
CA ALA A 6 -21.18 -3.60 -25.93
C ALA A 6 -22.26 -4.40 -25.16
N GLN A 7 -22.42 -5.68 -25.49
CA GLN A 7 -23.38 -6.63 -24.85
C GLN A 7 -22.70 -7.96 -24.47
N CYS A 8 -23.03 -8.50 -23.29
CA CYS A 8 -22.68 -9.86 -22.88
C CYS A 8 -23.90 -10.78 -23.06
N VAL A 9 -23.80 -11.80 -23.91
CA VAL A 9 -24.90 -12.74 -24.18
C VAL A 9 -24.84 -13.92 -23.20
N ILE A 10 -25.98 -14.31 -22.63
CA ILE A 10 -26.10 -15.45 -21.72
C ILE A 10 -27.29 -16.34 -22.14
N PRO A 11 -27.14 -17.68 -22.13
CA PRO A 11 -28.23 -18.58 -22.53
C PRO A 11 -29.40 -18.52 -21.56
N THR A 12 -30.63 -18.79 -22.03
CA THR A 12 -31.79 -19.06 -21.15
C THR A 12 -32.62 -20.24 -21.62
N LYS A 13 -33.27 -20.91 -20.68
CA LYS A 13 -34.29 -21.92 -20.96
C LYS A 13 -35.71 -21.39 -20.69
N ASP A 14 -35.84 -20.33 -19.90
CA ASP A 14 -37.10 -19.73 -19.50
C ASP A 14 -36.93 -18.22 -19.25
N LEU A 15 -37.16 -17.44 -20.30
CA LEU A 15 -37.01 -15.98 -20.25
C LEU A 15 -38.01 -15.32 -19.28
N GLN A 16 -39.18 -15.93 -19.05
CA GLN A 16 -40.21 -15.34 -18.18
C GLN A 16 -39.80 -15.43 -16.72
N ALA A 17 -39.13 -16.51 -16.32
CA ALA A 17 -38.56 -16.65 -14.97
C ALA A 17 -37.37 -15.70 -14.74
N ASP A 18 -36.59 -15.42 -15.79
CA ASP A 18 -35.41 -14.54 -15.69
C ASP A 18 -35.81 -13.05 -15.57
N ILE A 19 -36.83 -12.57 -16.30
CA ILE A 19 -37.19 -11.12 -16.31
C ILE A 19 -37.38 -10.53 -14.89
N PRO A 20 -38.17 -11.13 -13.97
CA PRO A 20 -38.31 -10.61 -12.61
C PRO A 20 -37.01 -10.62 -11.82
N PHE A 21 -36.11 -11.57 -12.06
CA PHE A 21 -34.79 -11.59 -11.42
C PHE A 21 -33.97 -10.36 -11.82
N PHE A 22 -33.84 -10.10 -13.13
CA PHE A 22 -33.07 -8.93 -13.60
C PHE A 22 -33.71 -7.59 -13.24
N THR A 23 -35.04 -7.49 -13.32
CA THR A 23 -35.74 -6.22 -13.07
C THR A 23 -35.98 -5.91 -11.60
N LYS A 24 -36.26 -6.91 -10.76
CA LYS A 24 -36.66 -6.70 -9.35
C LYS A 24 -35.58 -7.06 -8.33
N ILE A 25 -34.70 -8.01 -8.66
CA ILE A 25 -33.62 -8.44 -7.74
C ILE A 25 -32.34 -7.68 -8.05
N LEU A 26 -31.98 -7.59 -9.33
CA LEU A 26 -30.79 -6.84 -9.78
C LEU A 26 -31.07 -5.36 -10.06
N ASN A 27 -32.33 -4.91 -9.98
CA ASN A 27 -32.76 -3.52 -10.26
C ASN A 27 -32.28 -2.98 -11.62
N MET A 28 -32.14 -3.87 -12.62
CA MET A 28 -31.73 -3.47 -13.97
C MET A 28 -32.90 -2.96 -14.78
N ARG A 29 -32.63 -2.02 -15.68
CA ARG A 29 -33.63 -1.53 -16.64
C ARG A 29 -33.64 -2.46 -17.84
N MET A 30 -34.82 -2.97 -18.20
CA MET A 30 -35.00 -3.64 -19.49
C MET A 30 -35.02 -2.57 -20.60
N ASP A 31 -34.12 -2.67 -21.57
CA ASP A 31 -34.02 -1.72 -22.68
C ASP A 31 -34.81 -2.18 -23.90
N THR A 32 -34.67 -3.46 -24.25
CA THR A 32 -35.37 -4.06 -25.40
C THR A 32 -35.73 -5.50 -25.10
N ILE A 33 -36.86 -5.95 -25.64
CA ILE A 33 -37.30 -7.35 -25.62
C ILE A 33 -37.81 -7.70 -27.01
N TYR A 34 -37.43 -8.85 -27.56
CA TYR A 34 -37.75 -9.23 -28.93
C TYR A 34 -37.82 -10.77 -29.12
N PRO A 35 -38.70 -11.26 -30.02
CA PRO A 35 -39.82 -10.54 -30.62
C PRO A 35 -40.94 -10.30 -29.58
N ALA A 36 -41.82 -9.33 -29.84
CA ALA A 36 -42.80 -8.90 -28.83
C ALA A 36 -43.94 -9.92 -28.60
N ASP A 37 -44.18 -10.78 -29.59
CA ASP A 37 -45.24 -11.80 -29.65
C ASP A 37 -44.79 -13.19 -29.16
N ASP A 38 -43.49 -13.48 -29.18
CA ASP A 38 -42.87 -14.65 -28.54
C ASP A 38 -41.46 -14.27 -28.05
N PRO A 39 -41.31 -13.58 -26.90
CA PRO A 39 -40.01 -13.08 -26.45
C PRO A 39 -38.95 -14.18 -26.31
N ARG A 40 -37.86 -14.02 -27.06
CA ARG A 40 -36.71 -14.94 -27.05
C ARG A 40 -35.43 -14.28 -26.59
N VAL A 41 -35.36 -12.96 -26.76
CA VAL A 41 -34.22 -12.14 -26.38
C VAL A 41 -34.70 -10.98 -25.51
N ALA A 42 -34.01 -10.74 -24.40
CA ALA A 42 -34.16 -9.51 -23.61
C ALA A 42 -32.80 -8.89 -23.33
N VAL A 43 -32.71 -7.56 -23.46
CA VAL A 43 -31.52 -6.78 -23.15
C VAL A 43 -31.82 -5.91 -21.94
N PHE A 44 -30.97 -6.03 -20.92
CA PHE A 44 -31.03 -5.25 -19.69
C PHE A 44 -29.78 -4.41 -19.54
N SER A 45 -29.89 -3.17 -19.09
CA SER A 45 -28.73 -2.35 -18.72
C SER A 45 -28.81 -1.84 -17.28
N GLY A 46 -27.62 -1.72 -16.68
CA GLY A 46 -27.39 -1.21 -15.34
C GLY A 46 -25.90 -1.24 -15.03
N HIS A 47 -25.41 -0.35 -14.17
CA HIS A 47 -24.01 -0.34 -13.70
C HIS A 47 -22.93 -0.31 -14.81
N GLY A 48 -23.25 0.14 -16.03
CA GLY A 48 -22.32 0.24 -17.15
C GLY A 48 -22.21 -1.00 -18.06
N ILE A 49 -23.02 -2.06 -17.83
CA ILE A 49 -23.05 -3.27 -18.67
C ILE A 49 -24.47 -3.50 -19.20
N SER A 50 -24.58 -3.91 -20.47
CA SER A 50 -25.80 -4.49 -21.02
C SER A 50 -25.71 -6.01 -21.12
N ILE A 51 -26.69 -6.69 -20.54
CA ILE A 51 -26.83 -8.14 -20.53
C ILE A 51 -27.90 -8.52 -21.55
N CYS A 52 -27.55 -9.38 -22.49
CA CYS A 52 -28.46 -9.96 -23.48
C CYS A 52 -28.74 -11.41 -23.09
N ILE A 53 -30.00 -11.77 -22.92
CA ILE A 53 -30.40 -13.14 -22.62
C ILE A 53 -31.00 -13.74 -23.89
N ASP A 54 -30.40 -14.79 -24.43
CA ASP A 54 -30.81 -15.41 -25.71
C ASP A 54 -31.02 -16.91 -25.54
N LYS A 55 -32.22 -17.38 -25.89
CA LYS A 55 -32.60 -18.80 -25.85
C LYS A 55 -31.79 -19.67 -26.82
N ASP A 56 -31.24 -19.12 -27.90
CA ASP A 56 -30.55 -19.86 -28.95
C ASP A 56 -29.02 -19.89 -28.78
N ALA A 57 -28.48 -19.18 -27.79
CA ALA A 57 -27.06 -19.12 -27.53
C ALA A 57 -26.53 -20.49 -27.04
N GLN A 58 -25.54 -21.06 -27.74
CA GLN A 58 -24.90 -22.34 -27.39
C GLN A 58 -23.58 -22.14 -26.64
N ILE A 59 -23.62 -21.51 -25.46
CA ILE A 59 -22.46 -21.26 -24.59
C ILE A 59 -22.71 -21.77 -23.16
N GLY A 60 -21.65 -22.08 -22.41
CA GLY A 60 -21.75 -22.56 -21.01
C GLY A 60 -22.20 -21.46 -20.02
N PRO A 61 -22.44 -21.80 -18.73
CA PRO A 61 -22.87 -20.80 -17.75
C PRO A 61 -21.75 -19.79 -17.50
N ALA A 62 -22.03 -18.51 -17.76
CA ALA A 62 -21.11 -17.42 -17.45
C ALA A 62 -21.09 -17.14 -15.94
N GLN A 63 -19.96 -16.64 -15.45
CA GLN A 63 -19.87 -15.97 -14.15
C GLN A 63 -19.72 -14.47 -14.39
N ILE A 64 -20.59 -13.68 -13.76
CA ILE A 64 -20.60 -12.22 -13.86
C ILE A 64 -20.35 -11.64 -12.48
N ASN A 65 -19.28 -10.86 -12.33
CA ASN A 65 -19.00 -10.11 -11.12
C ASN A 65 -19.59 -8.70 -11.29
N LEU A 66 -20.56 -8.33 -10.44
CA LEU A 66 -21.16 -7.00 -10.40
C LEU A 66 -20.50 -6.17 -9.29
N LEU A 67 -19.86 -5.07 -9.67
CA LEU A 67 -19.30 -4.10 -8.73
C LEU A 67 -20.41 -3.14 -8.27
N VAL A 68 -20.70 -3.10 -6.97
CA VAL A 68 -21.81 -2.34 -6.40
C VAL A 68 -21.36 -1.43 -5.26
N GLU A 69 -22.01 -0.27 -5.11
CA GLU A 69 -21.66 0.71 -4.05
C GLU A 69 -22.03 0.21 -2.65
N ASP A 70 -23.15 -0.51 -2.52
CA ASP A 70 -23.60 -1.11 -1.26
C ASP A 70 -24.30 -2.45 -1.57
N ILE A 71 -23.69 -3.55 -1.13
CA ILE A 71 -24.22 -4.91 -1.33
C ILE A 71 -25.62 -5.04 -0.71
N LYS A 72 -25.94 -4.33 0.37
CA LYS A 72 -27.25 -4.42 1.03
C LYS A 72 -28.39 -3.89 0.18
N GLN A 73 -28.08 -3.05 -0.82
CA GLN A 73 -29.08 -2.40 -1.68
C GLN A 73 -29.38 -3.18 -2.96
N ILE A 74 -28.67 -4.28 -3.22
CA ILE A 74 -28.90 -5.18 -4.35
C ILE A 74 -29.14 -6.60 -3.84
N ALA A 75 -29.91 -7.41 -4.58
CA ALA A 75 -30.00 -8.85 -4.32
C ALA A 75 -30.39 -9.23 -2.87
N ASN A 76 -31.10 -8.35 -2.15
CA ASN A 76 -31.41 -8.50 -0.72
C ASN A 76 -30.17 -8.73 0.17
N GLY A 77 -28.99 -8.26 -0.23
CA GLY A 77 -27.74 -8.39 0.55
C GLY A 77 -26.97 -9.70 0.33
N GLU A 78 -27.40 -10.56 -0.58
CA GLU A 78 -26.67 -11.78 -0.95
C GLU A 78 -25.37 -11.44 -1.70
N THR A 79 -24.29 -12.20 -1.44
CA THR A 79 -22.98 -11.99 -2.08
C THR A 79 -22.80 -12.82 -3.35
N GLU A 80 -23.56 -13.90 -3.49
CA GLU A 80 -23.60 -14.76 -4.66
C GLU A 80 -25.04 -15.17 -4.96
N LEU A 81 -25.45 -15.06 -6.22
CA LEU A 81 -26.75 -15.52 -6.69
C LEU A 81 -26.61 -16.34 -7.96
N LYS A 82 -27.47 -17.34 -8.09
CA LYS A 82 -27.61 -18.10 -9.32
C LYS A 82 -28.91 -17.71 -10.00
N ALA A 83 -28.82 -17.17 -11.22
CA ALA A 83 -30.00 -16.91 -12.02
C ALA A 83 -30.65 -18.24 -12.47
N PRO A 84 -31.96 -18.24 -12.79
CA PRO A 84 -32.68 -19.43 -13.25
C PRO A 84 -32.03 -20.09 -14.48
N ASN A 85 -31.44 -19.30 -15.38
CA ASN A 85 -30.68 -19.81 -16.52
C ASN A 85 -29.34 -20.49 -16.18
N GLY A 86 -28.92 -20.47 -14.91
CA GLY A 86 -27.70 -21.11 -14.42
C GLY A 86 -26.47 -20.19 -14.31
N THR A 87 -26.58 -18.94 -14.76
CA THR A 87 -25.52 -17.92 -14.62
C THR A 87 -25.25 -17.63 -13.16
N GLN A 88 -23.97 -17.52 -12.81
CA GLN A 88 -23.55 -17.14 -11.47
C GLN A 88 -23.25 -15.64 -11.42
N PHE A 89 -23.89 -14.95 -10.50
CA PHE A 89 -23.65 -13.55 -10.20
C PHE A 89 -22.91 -13.46 -8.87
N LYS A 90 -21.80 -12.74 -8.84
CA LYS A 90 -21.07 -12.41 -7.61
C LYS A 90 -21.12 -10.90 -7.42
N PHE A 91 -21.59 -10.46 -6.26
CA PHE A 91 -21.62 -9.04 -5.90
C PHE A 91 -20.35 -8.72 -5.15
N ILE A 92 -19.62 -7.73 -5.66
CA ILE A 92 -18.36 -7.28 -5.10
C ILE A 92 -18.52 -5.81 -4.76
N GLU A 93 -18.17 -5.44 -3.54
CA GLU A 93 -18.18 -4.04 -3.12
C GLU A 93 -17.19 -3.27 -4.00
N LYS A 94 -17.66 -2.20 -4.65
CA LYS A 94 -16.88 -1.45 -5.63
C LYS A 94 -15.66 -0.80 -5.01
N ASN A 95 -15.80 -0.34 -3.76
CA ASN A 95 -14.73 0.24 -2.95
C ASN A 95 -14.72 -0.50 -1.61
N PRO A 96 -14.06 -1.67 -1.52
CA PRO A 96 -14.03 -2.43 -0.27
C PRO A 96 -13.37 -1.59 0.83
N PRO A 97 -13.84 -1.68 2.09
CA PRO A 97 -13.25 -0.93 3.19
C PRO A 97 -11.79 -1.34 3.40
N LEU A 98 -10.97 -0.38 3.82
CA LEU A 98 -9.62 -0.67 4.28
C LEU A 98 -9.68 -1.54 5.55
N ILE A 99 -9.17 -2.77 5.46
CA ILE A 99 -9.05 -3.68 6.60
C ILE A 99 -7.62 -3.60 7.13
N LEU A 100 -7.47 -3.26 8.40
CA LEU A 100 -6.19 -3.28 9.12
C LEU A 100 -6.09 -4.57 9.95
N PRO A 101 -5.20 -5.52 9.60
CA PRO A 101 -4.97 -6.70 10.41
C PRO A 101 -4.41 -6.34 11.79
N GLU A 102 -4.72 -7.15 12.80
CA GLU A 102 -4.09 -7.05 14.11
C GLU A 102 -2.60 -7.42 14.02
N THR A 103 -1.74 -6.56 14.57
CA THR A 103 -0.29 -6.77 14.55
C THR A 103 0.10 -8.00 15.36
N GLN A 104 0.80 -8.94 14.73
CA GLN A 104 1.43 -10.07 15.42
C GLN A 104 2.82 -9.65 15.90
N HIS A 105 2.93 -9.28 17.19
CA HIS A 105 4.20 -8.85 17.79
C HIS A 105 5.24 -9.95 17.80
N GLN A 106 6.30 -9.77 17.01
CA GLN A 106 7.40 -10.72 16.90
C GLN A 106 8.75 -10.01 16.79
N PHE A 107 9.78 -10.61 17.37
CA PHE A 107 11.16 -10.21 17.12
C PHE A 107 11.61 -10.79 15.78
N VAL A 108 11.95 -9.91 14.84
CA VAL A 108 12.33 -10.30 13.47
C VAL A 108 13.69 -9.70 13.16
N VAL A 109 14.58 -10.50 12.58
CA VAL A 109 15.85 -10.03 12.01
C VAL A 109 15.96 -10.57 10.59
N ARG A 110 16.24 -9.69 9.63
CA ARG A 110 16.34 -10.01 8.22
C ARG A 110 17.67 -9.52 7.68
N ARG A 111 18.65 -10.41 7.57
CA ARG A 111 19.99 -10.05 7.08
C ARG A 111 20.07 -10.13 5.56
N LEU A 112 20.87 -9.26 4.97
CA LEU A 112 21.16 -9.25 3.55
C LEU A 112 21.94 -10.51 3.12
N ILE A 113 22.84 -11.00 3.98
CA ILE A 113 23.65 -12.21 3.73
C ILE A 113 22.83 -13.48 3.64
N ASP A 114 21.61 -13.49 4.19
CA ASP A 114 20.73 -14.66 4.16
C ASP A 114 20.14 -14.92 2.75
N GLN A 115 20.60 -14.19 1.72
CA GLN A 115 20.24 -14.31 0.30
C GLN A 115 18.73 -14.38 0.06
N ALA A 116 17.98 -13.53 0.77
CA ALA A 116 16.57 -13.33 0.47
C ALA A 116 16.42 -13.05 -1.05
N PRO A 117 15.60 -13.83 -1.77
CA PRO A 117 15.49 -13.67 -3.21
C PRO A 117 14.91 -12.29 -3.52
N TRP A 118 15.57 -11.60 -4.44
CA TRP A 118 14.97 -10.43 -5.08
C TRP A 118 13.87 -10.93 -6.02
N ILE A 119 12.68 -10.38 -5.88
CA ILE A 119 11.54 -10.68 -6.75
C ILE A 119 11.38 -9.52 -7.72
N ILE A 120 11.24 -9.82 -9.00
CA ILE A 120 10.91 -8.79 -10.01
C ILE A 120 9.43 -8.46 -9.85
N GLY A 121 9.11 -7.22 -9.50
CA GLY A 121 7.75 -6.71 -9.36
C GLY A 121 7.34 -5.81 -10.52
N ARG A 122 6.55 -4.77 -10.24
CA ARG A 122 6.04 -3.85 -11.27
C ARG A 122 7.16 -3.03 -11.89
N ALA A 123 6.99 -2.63 -13.16
CA ALA A 123 7.92 -1.76 -13.89
C ALA A 123 9.40 -2.23 -13.89
N GLY A 124 9.65 -3.54 -13.74
CA GLY A 124 11.01 -4.09 -13.69
C GLY A 124 11.76 -3.84 -12.38
N MET A 125 11.10 -3.30 -11.36
CA MET A 125 11.71 -3.03 -10.05
C MET A 125 11.95 -4.34 -9.29
N HIS A 126 13.08 -4.43 -8.60
CA HIS A 126 13.41 -5.59 -7.78
C HIS A 126 13.03 -5.33 -6.32
N TYR A 127 12.28 -6.24 -5.71
CA TYR A 127 11.79 -6.14 -4.34
C TYR A 127 12.44 -7.19 -3.44
N ARG A 128 12.81 -6.78 -2.22
CA ARG A 128 13.22 -7.68 -1.13
C ARG A 128 12.40 -7.37 0.11
N ASP A 129 11.63 -8.35 0.55
CA ASP A 129 10.83 -8.26 1.77
C ASP A 129 11.74 -8.25 3.01
N LEU A 130 11.56 -7.21 3.84
CA LEU A 130 12.32 -6.96 5.07
C LEU A 130 11.63 -7.51 6.32
N ILE A 131 10.35 -7.91 6.23
CA ILE A 131 9.56 -8.49 7.32
C ILE A 131 8.83 -9.73 6.76
N PRO A 132 9.45 -10.93 6.78
CA PRO A 132 8.96 -12.09 6.03
C PRO A 132 7.49 -12.50 6.28
N ASN A 133 6.98 -12.32 7.50
CA ASN A 133 5.59 -12.63 7.86
C ASN A 133 4.68 -11.39 7.92
N ARG A 134 5.23 -10.21 7.61
CA ARG A 134 4.51 -8.92 7.59
C ARG A 134 3.78 -8.61 8.90
N LEU A 135 4.25 -9.17 10.01
CA LEU A 135 3.60 -9.15 11.33
C LEU A 135 2.11 -9.52 11.29
N GLY A 136 1.77 -10.57 10.55
CA GLY A 136 0.37 -10.99 10.37
C GLY A 136 -0.39 -10.18 9.31
N GLY A 137 0.33 -9.49 8.43
CA GLY A 137 -0.23 -8.67 7.36
C GLY A 137 -0.44 -7.20 7.74
N SER A 138 -0.10 -6.78 8.96
CA SER A 138 -0.28 -5.39 9.41
C SER A 138 0.69 -4.42 8.75
N ILE A 139 1.86 -4.87 8.27
CA ILE A 139 2.88 -4.01 7.65
C ILE A 139 3.68 -4.73 6.58
N ILE A 140 3.99 -4.03 5.48
CA ILE A 140 5.06 -4.42 4.56
C ILE A 140 6.22 -3.43 4.68
N ALA A 141 7.44 -3.96 4.66
CA ALA A 141 8.66 -3.19 4.49
C ALA A 141 9.46 -3.78 3.33
N SER A 142 9.64 -3.00 2.29
CA SER A 142 10.27 -3.42 1.03
C SER A 142 11.56 -2.65 0.83
N HIS A 143 12.67 -3.36 0.60
CA HIS A 143 13.83 -2.77 -0.05
C HIS A 143 13.65 -2.96 -1.55
N ILE A 144 13.52 -1.85 -2.28
CA ILE A 144 13.29 -1.82 -3.71
C ILE A 144 14.56 -1.29 -4.40
N ARG A 145 14.95 -1.87 -5.54
CA ARG A 145 16.03 -1.33 -6.38
C ARG A 145 15.69 -1.33 -7.86
N ILE A 146 16.25 -0.36 -8.59
CA ILE A 146 16.16 -0.28 -10.06
C ILE A 146 17.59 -0.26 -10.62
N PRO A 147 18.07 -1.36 -11.23
CA PRO A 147 19.47 -1.45 -11.69
C PRO A 147 19.82 -0.47 -12.81
N ASP A 148 18.98 -0.42 -13.86
CA ASP A 148 19.33 0.22 -15.13
C ASP A 148 18.86 1.68 -15.26
N GLY A 149 18.25 2.24 -14.20
CA GLY A 149 17.82 3.65 -14.16
C GLY A 149 16.91 4.09 -15.32
N GLY A 150 16.85 5.40 -15.55
CA GLY A 150 16.16 6.00 -16.68
C GLY A 150 14.67 6.32 -16.44
N PRO A 151 13.90 6.54 -17.53
CA PRO A 151 12.46 6.79 -17.43
C PRO A 151 11.73 5.59 -16.83
N VAL A 152 10.87 5.83 -15.85
CA VAL A 152 10.06 4.76 -15.23
C VAL A 152 8.70 4.72 -15.94
N PRO A 153 8.27 3.56 -16.48
CA PRO A 153 7.00 3.43 -17.20
C PRO A 153 5.82 3.34 -16.23
N ASP A 154 5.69 4.36 -15.37
CA ASP A 154 4.65 4.45 -14.35
C ASP A 154 3.44 5.26 -14.86
N THR A 155 2.29 5.00 -14.27
CA THR A 155 1.01 5.69 -14.56
C THR A 155 0.52 6.38 -13.30
N VAL A 156 -0.26 7.46 -13.45
CA VAL A 156 -0.84 8.12 -12.27
C VAL A 156 -1.68 7.10 -11.49
N HIS A 157 -1.37 6.93 -10.22
CA HIS A 157 -2.04 5.98 -9.35
C HIS A 157 -2.07 6.47 -7.92
N TYR A 158 -2.86 5.76 -7.10
CA TYR A 158 -2.92 5.98 -5.67
C TYR A 158 -3.12 4.66 -4.92
N HIS A 159 -2.89 4.68 -3.61
CA HIS A 159 -3.03 3.52 -2.75
C HIS A 159 -4.11 3.72 -1.69
N THR A 160 -4.95 2.71 -1.50
CA THR A 160 -5.89 2.64 -0.37
C THR A 160 -5.15 2.01 0.82
N VAL A 161 -4.50 2.87 1.61
CA VAL A 161 -3.61 2.50 2.73
C VAL A 161 -3.92 3.36 3.95
N GLY A 162 -3.50 2.89 5.12
CA GLY A 162 -3.46 3.67 6.36
C GLY A 162 -2.19 4.51 6.48
N PHE A 163 -1.07 4.07 5.91
CA PHE A 163 0.20 4.80 5.89
C PHE A 163 1.12 4.27 4.77
N GLN A 164 1.86 5.16 4.12
CA GLN A 164 2.92 4.77 3.19
C GLN A 164 4.10 5.75 3.23
N LEU A 165 5.31 5.21 3.25
CA LEU A 165 6.57 5.95 3.25
C LEU A 165 7.42 5.50 2.07
N ILE A 166 8.06 6.45 1.39
CA ILE A 166 9.20 6.20 0.51
C ILE A 166 10.41 6.91 1.09
N PHE A 167 11.45 6.15 1.45
CA PHE A 167 12.74 6.66 1.88
C PHE A 167 13.79 6.32 0.83
N CYS A 168 14.46 7.33 0.27
CA CYS A 168 15.51 7.12 -0.72
C CYS A 168 16.80 6.69 -0.01
N TYR A 169 17.24 5.46 -0.20
CA TYR A 169 18.42 4.91 0.47
C TYR A 169 19.71 5.20 -0.31
N LYS A 170 19.72 4.99 -1.64
CA LYS A 170 20.86 5.29 -2.51
C LYS A 170 20.38 5.82 -3.85
N GLY A 171 21.12 6.75 -4.45
CA GLY A 171 20.79 7.31 -5.76
C GLY A 171 19.76 8.44 -5.67
N TRP A 172 18.90 8.55 -6.70
CA TRP A 172 17.79 9.49 -6.72
C TRP A 172 16.61 9.00 -7.57
N VAL A 173 15.43 9.55 -7.31
CA VAL A 173 14.21 9.33 -8.08
C VAL A 173 13.45 10.65 -8.29
N ASP A 174 12.95 10.90 -9.50
CA ASP A 174 12.09 12.05 -9.82
C ASP A 174 10.61 11.65 -9.67
N LEU A 175 9.88 12.42 -8.88
CA LEU A 175 8.51 12.14 -8.46
C LEU A 175 7.61 13.35 -8.71
N VAL A 176 6.32 13.09 -8.91
CA VAL A 176 5.27 14.12 -8.93
C VAL A 176 4.07 13.66 -8.12
N TYR A 177 3.49 14.58 -7.35
CA TYR A 177 2.39 14.33 -6.42
C TYR A 177 1.27 15.35 -6.60
N GLU A 178 0.03 14.90 -6.40
CA GLU A 178 -1.17 15.73 -6.38
C GLU A 178 -1.02 16.92 -5.42
N ASP A 179 -1.23 18.11 -5.95
CA ASP A 179 -1.22 19.40 -5.26
C ASP A 179 0.13 19.82 -4.66
N GLN A 180 1.22 19.12 -4.97
CA GLN A 180 2.57 19.42 -4.47
C GLN A 180 3.44 20.20 -5.47
N GLY A 181 2.86 20.61 -6.61
CA GLY A 181 3.52 21.43 -7.62
C GLY A 181 4.30 20.60 -8.64
N GLU A 182 5.32 21.23 -9.22
CA GLU A 182 6.16 20.62 -10.26
C GLU A 182 6.90 19.36 -9.76
N PRO A 183 7.25 18.43 -10.67
CA PRO A 183 8.06 17.29 -10.31
C PRO A 183 9.36 17.68 -9.61
N PHE A 184 9.78 16.88 -8.63
CA PHE A 184 11.00 17.10 -7.88
C PHE A 184 11.82 15.81 -7.75
N ARG A 185 13.10 15.98 -7.41
CA ARG A 185 14.04 14.89 -7.19
C ARG A 185 14.13 14.54 -5.71
N LEU A 186 13.93 13.28 -5.37
CA LEU A 186 14.17 12.70 -4.05
C LEU A 186 15.56 12.05 -4.02
N PHE A 187 16.51 12.70 -3.34
CA PHE A 187 17.89 12.22 -3.19
C PHE A 187 18.05 11.24 -2.03
N ALA A 188 19.12 10.45 -2.05
CA ALA A 188 19.50 9.58 -0.94
C ALA A 188 19.48 10.33 0.42
N GLY A 189 18.87 9.71 1.42
CA GLY A 189 18.59 10.30 2.73
C GLY A 189 17.27 11.05 2.83
N ASN A 190 16.67 11.48 1.71
CA ASN A 190 15.38 12.17 1.73
C ASN A 190 14.23 11.16 1.78
N CYS A 191 13.08 11.58 2.28
CA CYS A 191 11.88 10.75 2.28
C CYS A 191 10.61 11.54 2.03
N VAL A 192 9.57 10.83 1.59
CA VAL A 192 8.22 11.35 1.46
C VAL A 192 7.20 10.43 2.12
N ILE A 193 6.16 11.01 2.74
CA ILE A 193 4.92 10.24 2.94
C ILE A 193 4.15 10.26 1.64
N GLN A 194 3.45 9.18 1.38
CA GLN A 194 2.35 9.16 0.43
C GLN A 194 1.07 9.00 1.26
N PRO A 195 0.41 10.11 1.64
CA PRO A 195 -0.84 10.03 2.39
C PRO A 195 -1.88 9.18 1.66
N PRO A 196 -2.87 8.61 2.38
CA PRO A 196 -3.89 7.76 1.77
C PRO A 196 -4.51 8.40 0.52
N GLU A 197 -4.53 7.66 -0.58
CA GLU A 197 -5.16 8.08 -1.84
C GLU A 197 -4.57 9.32 -2.53
N ILE A 198 -3.39 9.82 -2.14
CA ILE A 198 -2.69 10.85 -2.90
C ILE A 198 -2.31 10.32 -4.29
N ARG A 199 -2.69 11.03 -5.37
CA ARG A 199 -2.24 10.64 -6.70
C ARG A 199 -0.78 10.99 -6.89
N HIS A 200 -0.03 10.06 -7.47
CA HIS A 200 1.38 10.24 -7.72
C HIS A 200 1.87 9.42 -8.89
N LYS A 201 3.10 9.72 -9.32
CA LYS A 201 3.79 9.01 -10.38
C LYS A 201 5.31 9.14 -10.23
N VAL A 202 6.02 8.06 -10.49
CA VAL A 202 7.48 8.04 -10.67
C VAL A 202 7.82 8.39 -12.13
N LEU A 203 8.74 9.33 -12.33
CA LEU A 203 9.12 9.81 -13.66
C LEU A 203 10.44 9.22 -14.14
N TYR A 204 11.48 9.36 -13.32
CA TYR A 204 12.84 8.94 -13.65
C TYR A 204 13.54 8.38 -12.42
N ALA A 205 14.48 7.47 -12.63
CA ALA A 205 15.32 6.90 -11.60
C ALA A 205 16.79 6.97 -12.00
N SER A 206 17.68 7.10 -11.02
CA SER A 206 19.11 6.89 -11.24
C SER A 206 19.42 5.40 -11.41
N ASP A 207 20.54 5.10 -12.06
CA ASP A 207 21.11 3.75 -12.06
C ASP A 207 21.34 3.28 -10.61
N ASN A 208 20.98 2.03 -10.33
CA ASN A 208 21.09 1.40 -9.01
C ASN A 208 20.46 2.21 -7.86
N ILE A 209 19.37 2.94 -8.12
CA ILE A 209 18.56 3.53 -7.03
C ILE A 209 18.11 2.41 -6.09
N GLU A 210 18.18 2.68 -4.78
CA GLU A 210 17.63 1.83 -3.74
C GLU A 210 16.67 2.68 -2.88
N VAL A 211 15.45 2.20 -2.65
CA VAL A 211 14.47 2.85 -1.76
C VAL A 211 13.95 1.85 -0.72
N ILE A 212 13.64 2.36 0.47
CA ILE A 212 12.88 1.63 1.49
C ILE A 212 11.45 2.13 1.45
N GLU A 213 10.53 1.23 1.13
CA GLU A 213 9.10 1.48 1.18
C GLU A 213 8.50 0.83 2.41
N ILE A 214 7.63 1.56 3.11
CA ILE A 214 6.78 1.02 4.18
C ILE A 214 5.33 1.22 3.76
N GLY A 215 4.50 0.19 3.91
CA GLY A 215 3.07 0.25 3.64
C GLY A 215 2.26 -0.43 4.74
N VAL A 216 1.13 0.19 5.12
CA VAL A 216 0.20 -0.33 6.12
C VAL A 216 -1.22 -0.26 5.57
N PRO A 217 -1.94 -1.38 5.43
CA PRO A 217 -1.52 -2.75 5.71
C PRO A 217 -0.56 -3.30 4.63
N ALA A 218 -0.06 -4.52 4.84
CA ALA A 218 0.91 -5.15 3.95
C ALA A 218 0.35 -5.45 2.55
N GLU A 219 -0.95 -5.73 2.45
CA GLU A 219 -1.68 -5.91 1.21
C GLU A 219 -2.69 -4.79 1.06
N HIS A 220 -2.56 -4.02 -0.01
CA HIS A 220 -3.40 -2.85 -0.24
C HIS A 220 -3.67 -2.65 -1.72
N VAL A 221 -4.79 -1.99 -2.02
CA VAL A 221 -5.21 -1.73 -3.39
C VAL A 221 -4.37 -0.60 -3.97
N THR A 222 -3.83 -0.82 -5.17
CA THR A 222 -3.31 0.25 -6.02
C THR A 222 -4.33 0.51 -7.12
N THR A 223 -4.83 1.74 -7.22
CA THR A 223 -5.79 2.13 -8.25
C THR A 223 -5.11 3.05 -9.25
N ILE A 224 -5.19 2.69 -10.53
CA ILE A 224 -4.72 3.54 -11.63
C ILE A 224 -5.78 4.59 -11.94
N ASP A 225 -5.37 5.85 -11.97
CA ASP A 225 -6.25 6.97 -12.33
C ASP A 225 -5.97 7.38 -13.78
N HIS A 226 -6.80 6.89 -14.70
CA HIS A 226 -6.68 7.18 -16.13
C HIS A 226 -7.11 8.61 -16.51
N ASN A 227 -7.80 9.33 -15.61
CA ASN A 227 -8.39 10.63 -15.90
C ASN A 227 -7.56 11.78 -15.35
N MET A 228 -6.73 11.54 -14.34
CA MET A 228 -5.88 12.56 -13.74
C MET A 228 -4.56 12.75 -14.50
N GLU A 229 -4.20 14.01 -14.74
CA GLU A 229 -2.88 14.42 -15.19
C GLU A 229 -2.11 15.06 -14.03
N LEU A 230 -0.81 14.77 -13.93
CA LEU A 230 0.11 15.39 -12.98
C LEU A 230 1.21 16.18 -13.72
N PRO A 231 1.64 17.33 -13.20
CA PRO A 231 1.19 17.97 -11.96
C PRO A 231 -0.25 18.52 -12.05
N THR A 232 -0.95 18.62 -10.92
CA THR A 232 -2.27 19.27 -10.87
C THR A 232 -2.13 20.78 -11.06
N LYS A 233 -3.21 21.44 -11.53
CA LYS A 233 -3.23 22.91 -11.66
C LYS A 233 -3.25 23.62 -10.32
N GLU A 234 -3.81 22.97 -9.30
CA GLU A 234 -3.89 23.50 -7.95
C GLU A 234 -2.60 23.19 -7.20
N PHE A 235 -2.12 24.14 -6.39
CA PHE A 235 -1.00 23.95 -5.49
C PHE A 235 -1.49 24.13 -4.05
N ASN A 236 -1.61 23.02 -3.33
CA ASN A 236 -2.13 22.97 -1.98
C ASN A 236 -1.29 22.00 -1.12
N PRO A 237 -0.07 22.41 -0.72
CA PRO A 237 0.83 21.58 0.08
C PRO A 237 0.28 21.24 1.47
N GLU A 238 -0.72 21.99 1.94
CA GLU A 238 -1.35 21.79 3.24
C GLU A 238 -2.57 20.85 3.21
N ARG A 239 -2.92 20.30 2.03
CA ARG A 239 -4.05 19.37 1.89
C ARG A 239 -3.86 18.15 2.80
N GLU A 240 -4.92 17.84 3.54
CA GLU A 240 -4.99 16.61 4.32
C GLU A 240 -5.72 15.51 3.53
N TYR A 241 -5.15 14.31 3.56
CA TYR A 241 -5.73 13.10 3.01
C TYR A 241 -5.97 12.14 4.17
N SER A 242 -7.23 11.89 4.51
CA SER A 242 -7.60 11.06 5.66
C SER A 242 -6.88 11.46 6.96
N GLY A 243 -6.71 12.77 7.17
CA GLY A 243 -6.05 13.35 8.34
C GLY A 243 -4.52 13.39 8.31
N GLN A 244 -3.89 13.03 7.20
CA GLN A 244 -2.43 13.05 7.02
C GLN A 244 -2.02 14.04 5.92
N LYS A 245 -0.90 14.72 6.11
CA LYS A 245 -0.31 15.63 5.12
C LYS A 245 0.84 14.99 4.39
N PHE A 246 1.05 15.40 3.15
CA PHE A 246 2.28 15.10 2.44
C PHE A 246 3.46 15.73 3.18
N VAL A 247 4.59 15.04 3.22
CA VAL A 247 5.85 15.56 3.76
C VAL A 247 6.92 15.22 2.76
N HIS A 248 7.75 16.18 2.41
CA HIS A 248 9.03 15.96 1.73
C HIS A 248 10.14 16.38 2.68
N ASN A 249 10.73 15.41 3.37
CA ASN A 249 11.83 15.65 4.28
C ASN A 249 13.16 15.52 3.53
N LYS A 250 14.01 16.54 3.67
CA LYS A 250 15.35 16.54 3.09
C LYS A 250 16.41 16.42 4.18
N ALA A 251 17.38 15.53 3.96
CA ALA A 251 18.39 15.21 4.96
C ALA A 251 19.35 16.38 5.25
N ASP A 252 19.64 17.20 4.25
CA ASP A 252 20.54 18.36 4.33
C ASP A 252 19.93 19.59 5.03
N GLU A 253 18.60 19.63 5.15
CA GLU A 253 17.85 20.66 5.86
C GLU A 253 17.52 20.25 7.32
N ALA A 254 17.85 19.01 7.72
CA ALA A 254 17.42 18.45 9.00
C ALA A 254 18.38 18.77 10.16
N GLU A 255 17.79 19.10 11.30
CA GLU A 255 18.53 19.24 12.56
C GLU A 255 18.68 17.89 13.27
N TRP A 256 19.81 17.72 13.95
CA TRP A 256 20.08 16.55 14.79
C TRP A 256 19.85 16.91 16.26
N THR A 257 19.06 16.10 16.94
CA THR A 257 18.69 16.28 18.36
C THR A 257 18.97 15.01 19.17
N ASP A 258 18.87 15.11 20.49
CA ASP A 258 19.00 13.94 21.36
C ASP A 258 17.92 12.90 21.03
N PHE A 259 18.35 11.65 20.87
CA PHE A 259 17.44 10.53 20.63
C PHE A 259 16.96 9.93 21.96
N ARG A 260 15.79 9.29 21.93
CA ARG A 260 15.19 8.66 23.11
C ARG A 260 16.02 7.50 23.67
N ILE A 261 17.00 6.95 22.94
CA ILE A 261 17.94 5.94 23.47
C ILE A 261 19.28 6.65 23.74
N PRO A 262 19.79 6.66 24.98
CA PRO A 262 21.09 7.20 25.31
C PRO A 262 22.19 6.59 24.43
N GLY A 263 23.17 7.41 24.07
CA GLY A 263 24.22 6.99 23.12
C GLY A 263 23.92 7.33 21.66
N PHE A 264 22.75 7.91 21.37
CA PHE A 264 22.34 8.28 20.02
C PHE A 264 21.82 9.71 19.91
N ILE A 265 21.90 10.23 18.70
CA ILE A 265 21.18 11.42 18.22
C ILE A 265 20.34 11.01 17.03
N CYS A 266 19.27 11.77 16.76
CA CYS A 266 18.40 11.52 15.62
C CYS A 266 18.13 12.79 14.83
N ARG A 267 17.80 12.63 13.56
CA ARG A 267 17.06 13.65 12.81
C ARG A 267 15.61 13.20 12.66
N ASP A 268 14.71 14.10 13.03
CA ASP A 268 13.26 13.88 12.92
C ASP A 268 12.77 14.31 11.54
N THR A 269 11.93 13.48 10.93
CA THR A 269 11.39 13.74 9.58
C THR A 269 10.10 14.56 9.60
N THR A 270 9.59 14.92 10.78
CA THR A 270 8.31 15.58 11.08
C THR A 270 7.07 14.75 10.77
N ILE A 271 7.25 13.47 10.44
CA ILE A 271 6.19 12.59 9.97
C ILE A 271 5.13 12.37 11.06
N ALA A 272 5.54 12.11 12.31
CA ALA A 272 4.60 11.95 13.42
C ALA A 272 3.69 13.16 13.62
N LYS A 273 4.20 14.37 13.41
CA LYS A 273 3.39 15.60 13.48
C LYS A 273 2.38 15.68 12.33
N ASN A 274 2.84 15.41 11.10
CA ASN A 274 2.04 15.59 9.88
C ASN A 274 1.06 14.44 9.61
N THR A 275 1.22 13.30 10.26
CA THR A 275 0.29 12.18 10.20
C THR A 275 -0.54 12.03 11.48
N LYS A 276 -0.58 13.05 12.35
CA LYS A 276 -1.31 13.02 13.63
C LYS A 276 -1.02 11.76 14.45
N ASN A 277 0.27 11.43 14.56
CA ASN A 277 0.83 10.30 15.28
C ASN A 277 0.59 8.90 14.68
N VAL A 278 0.05 8.80 13.45
CA VAL A 278 -0.09 7.49 12.76
C VAL A 278 1.25 6.76 12.67
N ALA A 279 2.33 7.44 12.27
CA ALA A 279 3.66 6.86 12.21
C ALA A 279 4.75 7.88 12.53
N GLY A 280 5.92 7.42 12.94
CA GLY A 280 7.11 8.23 13.18
C GLY A 280 8.25 7.67 12.36
N VAL A 281 9.11 8.54 11.83
CA VAL A 281 10.27 8.13 11.05
C VAL A 281 11.45 8.99 11.49
N GLN A 282 12.53 8.34 11.89
CA GLN A 282 13.72 9.02 12.37
C GLN A 282 14.95 8.33 11.80
N VAL A 283 15.99 9.10 11.51
CA VAL A 283 17.32 8.54 11.21
C VAL A 283 18.22 8.77 12.39
N ILE A 284 18.88 7.71 12.86
CA ILE A 284 19.57 7.65 14.14
C ILE A 284 21.03 7.30 13.92
N ARG A 285 21.94 7.98 14.62
CA ARG A 285 23.38 7.71 14.59
C ARG A 285 24.00 7.83 15.98
N PRO A 286 25.11 7.11 16.27
CA PRO A 286 25.72 7.13 17.58
C PRO A 286 26.35 8.50 17.89
N ASN A 287 26.28 8.92 19.16
CA ASN A 287 26.93 10.13 19.66
C ASN A 287 28.15 9.84 20.56
N GLY A 288 28.53 8.56 20.69
CA GLY A 288 29.67 8.10 21.48
C GLY A 288 29.43 7.98 22.98
N LYS A 289 28.25 8.33 23.50
CA LYS A 289 27.88 8.10 24.91
C LYS A 289 27.49 6.65 25.15
N THR A 290 27.45 6.26 26.42
CA THR A 290 27.01 4.92 26.85
C THR A 290 25.58 4.63 26.39
N ILE A 291 25.41 3.47 25.78
CA ILE A 291 24.11 2.93 25.37
C ILE A 291 23.54 2.12 26.52
N LYS A 292 22.24 2.25 26.75
CA LYS A 292 21.53 1.48 27.77
C LYS A 292 20.60 0.47 27.09
N PRO A 293 20.37 -0.70 27.70
CA PRO A 293 19.26 -1.56 27.34
C PRO A 293 17.94 -0.78 27.40
N THR A 294 17.03 -1.07 26.47
CA THR A 294 15.72 -0.44 26.38
C THR A 294 14.62 -1.40 25.98
N LYS A 295 13.39 -1.07 26.40
CA LYS A 295 12.14 -1.64 25.87
C LYS A 295 11.13 -0.53 25.60
N HIS A 296 10.19 -0.74 24.69
CA HIS A 296 9.17 0.25 24.32
C HIS A 296 7.75 -0.30 24.39
N ASP A 297 6.75 0.58 24.28
CA ASP A 297 5.33 0.21 24.15
C ASP A 297 4.77 0.42 22.73
N CYS A 298 5.62 0.78 21.75
CA CYS A 298 5.24 0.90 20.33
C CYS A 298 4.69 -0.42 19.76
N ASP A 299 3.63 -0.35 18.95
CA ASP A 299 2.97 -1.52 18.34
C ASP A 299 3.88 -2.16 17.26
N ILE A 300 4.46 -1.32 16.39
CA ILE A 300 5.42 -1.74 15.38
C ILE A 300 6.65 -0.82 15.45
N LEU A 301 7.81 -1.39 15.76
CA LEU A 301 9.09 -0.68 15.70
C LEU A 301 10.04 -1.37 14.71
N PHE A 302 10.04 -0.87 13.48
CA PHE A 302 10.88 -1.35 12.39
C PHE A 302 12.18 -0.54 12.30
N ASN A 303 13.30 -1.22 12.03
CA ASN A 303 14.60 -0.62 11.86
C ASN A 303 15.29 -1.18 10.61
N PHE A 304 16.02 -0.33 9.89
CA PHE A 304 16.87 -0.68 8.77
C PHE A 304 18.27 -0.09 8.95
N VAL A 305 19.31 -0.92 8.85
CA VAL A 305 20.70 -0.50 8.92
C VAL A 305 21.10 0.12 7.59
N MET A 306 21.26 1.44 7.56
CA MET A 306 21.64 2.18 6.35
C MET A 306 23.15 2.10 6.10
N GLU A 307 23.95 2.26 7.16
CA GLU A 307 25.41 2.30 7.09
C GLU A 307 26.02 1.68 8.35
N GLY A 308 27.26 1.22 8.27
CA GLY A 308 28.00 0.72 9.42
C GLY A 308 27.55 -0.66 9.91
N LYS A 309 27.79 -0.92 11.19
CA LYS A 309 27.53 -2.21 11.85
C LYS A 309 27.20 -2.06 13.32
N MET A 310 26.45 -3.03 13.84
CA MET A 310 26.09 -3.13 15.25
C MET A 310 25.84 -4.58 15.68
N THR A 311 25.70 -4.78 16.98
CA THR A 311 25.21 -6.02 17.58
C THR A 311 23.90 -5.72 18.29
N LEU A 312 22.85 -6.47 17.95
CA LEU A 312 21.53 -6.43 18.58
C LEU A 312 21.36 -7.66 19.47
N ALA A 313 21.24 -7.43 20.78
CA ALA A 313 20.84 -8.44 21.76
C ALA A 313 19.40 -8.18 22.19
N ALA A 314 18.63 -9.25 22.42
CA ALA A 314 17.27 -9.16 22.95
C ALA A 314 17.04 -10.32 23.93
N ASP A 315 16.26 -10.07 24.99
CA ASP A 315 16.00 -11.06 26.03
C ASP A 315 15.42 -12.35 25.45
N GLY A 316 16.05 -13.49 25.76
CA GLY A 316 15.63 -14.79 25.27
C GLY A 316 15.88 -15.06 23.77
N GLN A 317 16.57 -14.17 23.07
CA GLN A 317 16.91 -14.31 21.66
C GLN A 317 18.42 -14.48 21.45
N SER A 318 18.80 -15.10 20.33
CA SER A 318 20.21 -15.11 19.92
C SER A 318 20.68 -13.71 19.56
N THR A 319 21.93 -13.38 19.91
CA THR A 319 22.57 -12.12 19.52
C THR A 319 22.77 -12.05 18.00
N ASN A 320 22.46 -10.90 17.41
CA ASN A 320 22.53 -10.68 15.96
C ASN A 320 23.60 -9.62 15.63
N LYS A 321 24.56 -9.96 14.77
CA LYS A 321 25.48 -8.99 14.18
C LYS A 321 24.84 -8.46 12.91
N LEU A 322 24.67 -7.15 12.84
CA LEU A 322 23.97 -6.46 11.77
C LEU A 322 24.92 -5.53 11.01
N THR A 323 24.70 -5.40 9.71
CA THR A 323 25.44 -4.56 8.77
C THR A 323 24.49 -3.83 7.83
N ALA A 324 25.00 -2.85 7.08
CA ALA A 324 24.23 -2.13 6.06
C ALA A 324 23.40 -3.07 5.16
N GLY A 325 22.11 -2.77 5.01
CA GLY A 325 21.14 -3.59 4.30
C GLY A 325 20.34 -4.58 5.16
N ASP A 326 20.73 -4.79 6.42
CA ASP A 326 19.96 -5.61 7.36
C ASP A 326 18.77 -4.84 7.93
N ALA A 327 17.69 -5.54 8.25
CA ALA A 327 16.51 -4.98 8.89
C ALA A 327 16.11 -5.79 10.12
N PHE A 328 15.40 -5.16 11.05
CA PHE A 328 14.85 -5.84 12.21
C PHE A 328 13.60 -5.16 12.77
N VAL A 329 12.79 -5.92 13.50
CA VAL A 329 11.61 -5.45 14.23
C VAL A 329 11.76 -5.81 15.69
N ILE A 330 11.47 -4.85 16.57
CA ILE A 330 11.42 -5.07 18.02
C ILE A 330 9.95 -5.04 18.47
N PRO A 331 9.42 -6.12 19.07
CA PRO A 331 8.07 -6.12 19.60
C PRO A 331 8.00 -5.34 20.93
N PRO A 332 6.82 -4.82 21.30
CA PRO A 332 6.65 -4.11 22.56
C PRO A 332 7.08 -4.96 23.76
N ASN A 333 7.60 -4.28 24.78
CA ASN A 333 8.03 -4.82 26.06
C ASN A 333 9.23 -5.77 26.04
N LEU A 334 9.82 -6.08 24.88
CA LEU A 334 11.05 -6.85 24.78
C LEU A 334 12.26 -5.97 25.10
N MET A 335 13.06 -6.39 26.08
CA MET A 335 14.31 -5.71 26.41
C MET A 335 15.35 -5.99 25.33
N THR A 336 15.99 -4.93 24.84
CA THR A 336 17.01 -4.99 23.78
C THR A 336 18.20 -4.10 24.11
N GLU A 337 19.38 -4.48 23.62
CA GLU A 337 20.62 -3.71 23.79
C GLU A 337 21.36 -3.61 22.46
N TYR A 338 21.80 -2.39 22.11
CA TYR A 338 22.67 -2.14 20.97
C TYR A 338 24.12 -2.02 21.45
N SER A 339 25.02 -2.82 20.86
CA SER A 339 26.43 -2.87 21.24
C SER A 339 27.34 -3.02 20.02
N ASN A 340 28.67 -2.96 20.21
CA ASN A 340 29.68 -3.09 19.15
C ASN A 340 29.43 -2.21 17.91
N ILE A 341 29.02 -0.97 18.17
CA ILE A 341 28.57 -0.03 17.14
C ILE A 341 29.77 0.65 16.47
N SER A 342 29.75 0.72 15.13
CA SER A 342 30.70 1.52 14.38
C SER A 342 30.35 3.01 14.38
N LYS A 343 31.35 3.89 14.20
CA LYS A 343 31.17 5.35 14.26
C LYS A 343 30.25 5.90 13.16
N ASP A 344 30.18 5.20 12.04
CA ASP A 344 29.40 5.48 10.84
C ASP A 344 28.02 4.83 10.83
N LEU A 345 27.60 4.18 11.93
CA LEU A 345 26.27 3.55 11.99
C LEU A 345 25.18 4.59 11.74
N GLU A 346 24.33 4.32 10.74
CA GLU A 346 23.06 5.01 10.56
C GLU A 346 21.92 4.00 10.50
N LEU A 347 20.86 4.26 11.25
CA LEU A 347 19.63 3.47 11.28
C LEU A 347 18.46 4.32 10.81
N LEU A 348 17.67 3.79 9.88
CA LEU A 348 16.31 4.28 9.64
C LEU A 348 15.38 3.54 10.61
N GLU A 349 14.69 4.28 11.46
CA GLU A 349 13.67 3.74 12.35
C GLU A 349 12.28 4.25 11.97
N VAL A 350 11.32 3.33 11.91
CA VAL A 350 9.92 3.61 11.62
C VAL A 350 9.07 3.02 12.75
N SER A 351 8.25 3.87 13.37
CA SER A 351 7.38 3.52 14.49
C SER A 351 5.91 3.70 14.13
N LEU A 352 5.06 2.77 14.57
CA LEU A 352 3.60 2.92 14.54
C LEU A 352 3.05 2.54 15.93
N PRO A 353 2.42 3.45 16.69
CA PRO A 353 2.30 4.89 16.40
C PRO A 353 3.65 5.62 16.46
N GLY A 354 3.68 6.87 15.98
CA GLY A 354 4.92 7.65 15.88
C GLY A 354 5.58 7.99 17.22
N VAL A 355 4.78 8.38 18.20
CA VAL A 355 5.16 8.72 19.57
C VAL A 355 4.76 7.58 20.49
N PHE A 356 5.74 7.10 21.24
CA PHE A 356 5.63 5.96 22.15
C PHE A 356 6.62 6.12 23.30
N LYS A 357 6.48 5.32 24.36
CA LYS A 357 7.35 5.35 25.54
C LYS A 357 8.50 4.36 25.37
N THR A 358 9.66 4.75 25.86
CA THR A 358 10.85 3.89 26.00
C THR A 358 11.26 3.87 27.46
N ASN A 359 11.48 2.67 28.00
CA ASN A 359 11.90 2.41 29.38
C ASN A 359 13.29 1.75 29.39
N TYR A 360 14.05 1.99 30.45
CA TYR A 360 15.42 1.51 30.66
C TYR A 360 15.50 0.49 31.78
#